data_AF-A0A956E569-F1
#
_entry.id   AF-A0A956E569-F1
#
_cell.length_a   1.000
_cell.length_b   1.000
_cell.length_c   1.000
_cell.angle_alpha   90.00
_cell.angle_beta   90.00
_cell.angle_gamma   90.00
#
_symmetry.space_group_name_H-M   'P 1'
#
loop_
_entity.id
_entity.type
_entity.pdbx_description
1 polymer ?
#
loop_
_entity_poly.entity_id
_entity_poly.type
_entity_poly.pdbx_seq_one_letter_code
_entity_poly.pdbx_strand_id
1 'polypeptide(L)'
;MTPHAPIHCPSCGTPVGSAAGRCPQCGASLGALPSLPSVSPLAPSLRVKRSTRSAARQRNVLLIAGMVLGAGLIVAVLLVVRPGGAPAAASASAPAPPTASGPVKDVEVKHQASPTDSFPRAKARALTWHKDAALLSIHAQPVKKGFVDLTGDGFMEFVFGQPRGGQLPGEATQAKQFVVRMDASGTHTNERSAVGARVAGEPACTFFDAWTKAIASGVDKARLLDVEYTYSAALKRSIWTLTPQVPEDAAPPAKTRLDGFDCAIIVR
;
A
#
# COMPACT_ATOMS: atom_id res chain seq x y z
N MET A 1 -24.45 27.16 -42.24
CA MET A 1 -23.89 26.20 -41.26
C MET A 1 -22.42 26.04 -41.59
N THR A 2 -21.53 26.67 -40.83
CA THR A 2 -20.08 26.58 -41.03
C THR A 2 -19.58 25.29 -40.39
N PRO A 3 -18.93 24.37 -41.14
CA PRO A 3 -18.36 23.16 -40.56
C PRO A 3 -17.20 23.54 -39.64
N HIS A 4 -17.29 23.17 -38.36
CA HIS A 4 -16.17 23.30 -37.43
C HIS A 4 -15.11 22.23 -37.76
N ALA A 5 -13.85 22.64 -37.87
CA ALA A 5 -12.74 21.73 -38.07
C ALA A 5 -12.62 20.75 -36.87
N PRO A 6 -12.35 19.45 -37.11
CA PRO A 6 -12.18 18.47 -36.04
C PRO A 6 -10.95 18.77 -35.20
N ILE A 7 -11.07 18.61 -33.88
CA ILE A 7 -9.97 18.76 -32.93
C ILE A 7 -9.26 17.40 -32.80
N HIS A 8 -7.93 17.38 -32.92
CA HIS A 8 -7.12 16.17 -32.80
C HIS A 8 -6.41 16.10 -31.44
N CYS A 9 -6.28 14.90 -30.88
CA CYS A 9 -5.50 14.67 -29.67
C CYS A 9 -4.01 14.93 -29.93
N PRO A 10 -3.32 15.79 -29.15
CA PRO A 10 -1.91 16.10 -29.38
C PRO A 10 -0.97 14.93 -29.09
N SER A 11 -1.40 13.93 -28.30
CA SER A 11 -0.58 12.77 -27.97
C SER A 11 -0.64 11.64 -28.99
N CYS A 12 -1.80 11.41 -29.64
CA CYS A 12 -1.98 10.25 -30.53
C CYS A 12 -2.62 10.58 -31.89
N GLY A 13 -2.96 11.84 -32.17
CA GLY A 13 -3.54 12.29 -33.44
C GLY A 13 -5.02 11.90 -33.66
N THR A 14 -5.62 11.09 -32.79
CA THR A 14 -7.01 10.65 -32.93
C THR A 14 -7.97 11.85 -32.84
N PRO A 15 -8.97 11.98 -33.74
CA PRO A 15 -10.00 13.00 -33.63
C PRO A 15 -10.82 12.81 -32.35
N VAL A 16 -11.08 13.90 -31.65
CA VAL A 16 -11.80 13.90 -30.37
C VAL A 16 -12.94 14.92 -30.41
N GLY A 17 -14.07 14.56 -29.80
CA GLY A 17 -15.18 15.50 -29.62
C GLY A 17 -14.82 16.59 -28.60
N SER A 18 -15.33 17.80 -28.81
CA SER A 18 -15.03 19.00 -28.00
C SER A 18 -15.40 18.91 -26.51
N ALA A 19 -16.13 17.87 -26.09
CA ALA A 19 -16.58 17.67 -24.71
C ALA A 19 -15.76 16.64 -23.90
N ALA A 20 -14.76 15.98 -24.50
CA ALA A 20 -14.01 14.93 -23.81
C ALA A 20 -12.84 15.50 -22.98
N GLY A 21 -12.86 15.30 -21.65
CA GLY A 21 -11.74 15.70 -20.77
C GLY A 21 -10.49 14.80 -20.90
N ARG A 22 -10.63 13.63 -21.52
CA ARG A 22 -9.52 12.69 -21.80
C ARG A 22 -9.71 12.06 -23.17
N CYS A 23 -8.60 11.77 -23.84
CA CYS A 23 -8.64 11.03 -25.10
C CYS A 23 -9.07 9.58 -24.83
N PRO A 24 -10.10 9.05 -25.51
CA PRO A 24 -10.55 7.68 -25.29
C PRO A 24 -9.53 6.64 -25.76
N GLN A 25 -8.61 7.02 -26.66
CA GLN A 25 -7.68 6.07 -27.25
C GLN A 25 -6.37 5.92 -26.47
N CYS A 26 -5.80 7.03 -25.98
CA CYS A 26 -4.51 7.01 -25.28
C CYS A 26 -4.58 7.45 -23.81
N GLY A 27 -5.75 7.89 -23.33
CA GLY A 27 -5.94 8.37 -21.96
C GLY A 27 -5.34 9.74 -21.66
N ALA A 28 -4.71 10.40 -22.65
CA ALA A 28 -4.12 11.73 -22.48
C ALA A 28 -5.17 12.76 -22.04
N SER A 29 -4.80 13.61 -21.08
CA SER A 29 -5.67 14.67 -20.56
C SER A 29 -5.78 15.77 -21.60
N LEU A 30 -6.98 16.00 -22.14
CA LEU A 30 -7.25 17.11 -23.05
C LEU A 30 -7.58 18.30 -22.15
N GLY A 31 -6.56 19.13 -21.88
CA GLY A 31 -6.57 20.16 -20.84
C GLY A 31 -7.93 20.86 -20.74
N ALA A 32 -8.58 20.73 -19.58
CA ALA A 32 -9.76 21.51 -19.28
C ALA A 32 -9.39 22.99 -19.44
N LEU A 33 -10.13 23.71 -20.27
CA LEU A 33 -10.05 25.16 -20.31
C LEU A 33 -10.09 25.68 -18.86
N PRO A 34 -9.26 26.67 -18.49
CA PRO A 34 -9.23 27.21 -17.14
C PRO A 34 -10.66 27.58 -16.75
N SER A 35 -11.22 26.83 -15.81
CA SER A 35 -12.53 27.11 -15.25
C SER A 35 -12.42 28.47 -14.58
N LEU A 36 -13.10 29.46 -15.16
CA LEU A 36 -13.23 30.78 -14.58
C LEU A 36 -13.70 30.62 -13.12
N PRO A 37 -13.12 31.36 -12.17
CA PRO A 37 -13.48 31.25 -10.77
C PRO A 37 -14.98 31.55 -10.61
N SER A 38 -15.74 30.54 -10.21
CA SER A 38 -17.13 30.70 -9.80
C SER A 38 -17.15 31.50 -8.50
N VAL A 39 -17.41 32.80 -8.62
CA VAL A 39 -17.54 33.71 -7.48
C VAL A 39 -18.81 33.32 -6.72
N SER A 40 -18.64 32.52 -5.67
CA SER A 40 -19.73 32.23 -4.74
C SER A 40 -19.97 33.45 -3.84
N PRO A 41 -21.21 33.93 -3.68
CA PRO A 41 -21.53 35.02 -2.76
C PRO A 41 -21.29 34.60 -1.31
N LEU A 42 -20.67 35.51 -0.54
CA LEU A 42 -20.44 35.39 0.90
C LEU A 42 -21.75 35.11 1.63
N ALA A 43 -21.83 33.96 2.31
CA ALA A 43 -22.85 33.71 3.33
C ALA A 43 -22.35 34.16 4.72
N PRO A 44 -23.23 34.70 5.58
CA PRO A 44 -22.86 35.25 6.88
C PRO A 44 -22.47 34.18 7.91
N SER A 45 -21.47 34.53 8.71
CA SER A 45 -20.96 33.80 9.87
C SER A 45 -22.05 33.57 10.93
N LEU A 46 -22.44 32.31 11.13
CA LEU A 46 -23.20 31.89 12.30
C LEU A 46 -22.24 31.31 13.36
N ARG A 47 -22.10 32.11 14.42
CA ARG A 47 -21.54 31.81 15.73
C ARG A 47 -22.15 30.52 16.32
N VAL A 48 -21.34 29.48 16.52
CA VAL A 48 -21.74 28.28 17.28
C VAL A 48 -20.89 28.07 18.53
N LYS A 49 -21.62 28.11 19.65
CA LYS A 49 -21.35 27.74 21.05
C LYS A 49 -20.17 26.79 21.31
N ARG A 50 -19.28 27.23 22.23
CA ARG A 50 -18.43 26.38 23.07
C ARG A 50 -19.29 25.34 23.81
N SER A 51 -19.00 24.06 23.61
CA SER A 51 -19.54 22.95 24.40
C SER A 51 -18.47 22.41 25.35
N THR A 52 -18.63 22.74 26.63
CA THR A 52 -17.98 22.11 27.78
C THR A 52 -18.54 20.71 28.00
N ARG A 53 -17.76 19.64 27.78
CA ARG A 53 -18.01 18.32 28.38
C ARG A 53 -16.72 17.59 28.74
N SER A 54 -16.14 18.03 29.86
CA SER A 54 -15.18 17.29 30.68
C SER A 54 -15.95 16.63 31.82
N ALA A 55 -16.42 15.38 31.65
CA ALA A 55 -17.02 14.61 32.75
C ALA A 55 -17.19 13.08 32.50
N ALA A 56 -16.71 12.52 31.39
CA ALA A 56 -16.98 11.11 31.05
C ALA A 56 -15.77 10.14 31.21
N ARG A 57 -14.63 10.62 31.73
CA ARG A 57 -13.37 9.87 31.71
C ARG A 57 -13.13 8.99 32.95
N GLN A 58 -13.95 9.07 33.99
CA GLN A 58 -13.67 8.43 35.28
C GLN A 58 -14.33 7.06 35.50
N ARG A 59 -15.20 6.58 34.60
CA ARG A 59 -15.98 5.35 34.83
C ARG A 59 -15.42 4.06 34.19
N ASN A 60 -14.42 4.17 33.31
CA ASN A 60 -13.89 2.99 32.57
C ASN A 60 -12.66 2.32 33.20
N VAL A 61 -12.10 2.87 34.29
CA VAL A 61 -10.89 2.30 34.93
C VAL A 61 -11.23 1.08 35.81
N LEU A 62 -12.46 0.98 36.32
CA LEU A 62 -12.86 -0.10 37.24
C LEU A 62 -13.23 -1.44 36.54
N LEU A 63 -13.49 -1.44 35.24
CA LEU A 63 -13.84 -2.66 34.49
C LEU A 63 -12.61 -3.45 33.98
N ILE A 64 -11.44 -2.83 33.91
CA ILE A 64 -10.23 -3.49 33.37
C ILE A 64 -9.55 -4.41 34.41
N ALA A 65 -9.75 -4.15 35.71
CA ALA A 65 -9.19 -4.99 36.77
C ALA A 65 -9.82 -6.39 36.86
N GLY A 66 -11.04 -6.59 36.36
CA GLY A 66 -11.74 -7.87 36.43
C GLY A 66 -11.31 -8.91 35.37
N MET A 67 -10.79 -8.48 34.21
CA MET A 67 -10.46 -9.40 33.11
C MET A 67 -9.12 -10.12 33.26
N VAL A 68 -8.19 -9.59 34.06
CA VAL A 68 -6.84 -10.18 34.20
C VAL A 68 -6.87 -11.49 35.01
N LEU A 69 -7.83 -11.66 35.92
CA LEU A 69 -7.98 -12.89 36.72
C LEU A 69 -8.68 -14.04 35.97
N GLY A 70 -9.49 -13.75 34.95
CA GLY A 70 -10.20 -14.79 34.18
C GLY A 70 -9.35 -15.45 33.08
N ALA A 71 -8.43 -14.71 32.47
CA ALA A 71 -7.61 -15.21 31.36
C ALA A 71 -6.51 -16.19 31.80
N GLY A 72 -6.03 -16.10 33.05
CA GLY A 72 -4.99 -16.98 33.58
C GLY A 72 -5.42 -18.44 33.72
N LEU A 73 -6.72 -18.70 33.95
CA LEU A 73 -7.21 -20.06 34.19
C LEU A 73 -7.39 -20.87 32.89
N ILE A 74 -7.59 -20.21 31.75
CA ILE A 74 -7.81 -20.89 30.45
C ILE A 74 -6.49 -21.38 29.84
N VAL A 75 -5.38 -20.67 30.07
CA VAL A 75 -4.05 -21.09 29.56
C VAL A 75 -3.52 -22.32 30.31
N ALA A 76 -3.85 -22.47 31.60
CA ALA A 76 -3.42 -23.63 32.39
C ALA A 76 -4.08 -24.95 31.94
N VAL A 77 -5.31 -24.91 31.42
CA VAL A 77 -6.03 -26.10 30.95
C VAL A 77 -5.52 -26.58 29.57
N LEU A 78 -5.05 -25.67 28.71
CA LEU A 78 -4.57 -26.02 27.37
C LEU A 78 -3.19 -26.69 27.34
N LEU A 79 -2.38 -26.59 28.41
CA LEU A 79 -1.07 -27.23 28.48
C LEU A 79 -1.10 -28.72 28.89
N VAL A 80 -2.24 -29.24 29.37
CA VAL A 80 -2.35 -30.63 29.87
C VAL A 80 -2.80 -31.61 28.77
N VAL A 81 -3.37 -31.14 27.66
CA VAL A 81 -3.85 -32.02 26.59
C VAL A 81 -2.83 -32.07 25.45
N ARG A 82 -1.84 -32.95 25.57
CA ARG A 82 -0.96 -33.38 24.47
C ARG A 82 -1.58 -34.62 23.79
N PRO A 83 -2.25 -34.51 22.63
CA PRO A 83 -2.61 -35.68 21.84
C PRO A 83 -1.36 -36.24 21.16
N GLY A 84 -1.15 -37.55 21.36
CA GLY A 84 -0.02 -38.32 20.88
C GLY A 84 -0.04 -38.62 19.38
N GLY A 85 1.16 -38.98 18.92
CA GLY A 85 1.56 -39.69 17.70
C GLY A 85 0.56 -39.91 16.58
N ALA A 86 0.88 -39.36 15.41
CA ALA A 86 0.47 -39.92 14.13
C ALA A 86 1.69 -40.57 13.43
N PRO A 87 1.52 -41.75 12.80
CA PRO A 87 2.60 -42.50 12.17
C PRO A 87 3.07 -41.89 10.85
N ALA A 88 4.35 -42.06 10.57
CA ALA A 88 5.00 -41.68 9.33
C ALA A 88 4.42 -42.46 8.14
N ALA A 89 3.74 -41.76 7.24
CA ALA A 89 3.36 -42.28 5.93
C ALA A 89 4.55 -42.20 4.98
N ALA A 90 4.92 -43.34 4.40
CA ALA A 90 5.97 -43.46 3.39
C ALA A 90 5.59 -42.68 2.11
N SER A 91 6.44 -41.72 1.73
CA SER A 91 6.34 -41.06 0.42
C SER A 91 6.80 -42.01 -0.68
N ALA A 92 5.88 -42.33 -1.59
CA ALA A 92 6.20 -42.99 -2.84
C ALA A 92 6.96 -42.02 -3.76
N SER A 93 8.12 -42.44 -4.25
CA SER A 93 8.92 -41.71 -5.23
C SER A 93 8.19 -41.61 -6.57
N ALA A 94 7.87 -40.39 -6.98
CA ALA A 94 7.41 -40.10 -8.33
C ALA A 94 8.58 -40.17 -9.33
N PRO A 95 8.36 -40.66 -10.58
CA PRO A 95 9.38 -40.71 -11.61
C PRO A 95 9.81 -39.31 -12.07
N ALA A 96 11.11 -39.16 -12.30
CA ALA A 96 11.73 -37.90 -12.70
C ALA A 96 11.21 -37.38 -14.06
N PRO A 97 10.94 -36.08 -14.20
CA PRO A 97 10.61 -35.47 -15.49
C PRO A 97 11.83 -35.42 -16.42
N PRO A 98 11.63 -35.43 -17.75
CA PRO A 98 12.71 -35.37 -18.74
C PRO A 98 13.44 -34.03 -18.70
N THR A 99 14.76 -34.10 -18.53
CA THR A 99 15.71 -32.99 -18.59
C THR A 99 15.83 -32.47 -20.01
N ALA A 100 15.04 -31.44 -20.36
CA ALA A 100 15.26 -30.63 -21.55
C ALA A 100 16.11 -29.41 -21.17
N SER A 101 17.43 -29.60 -21.04
CA SER A 101 18.39 -28.52 -20.83
C SER A 101 18.88 -27.98 -22.18
N GLY A 102 18.15 -27.02 -22.74
CA GLY A 102 18.75 -26.07 -23.66
C GLY A 102 19.51 -25.00 -22.86
N PRO A 103 20.63 -24.45 -23.36
CA PRO A 103 21.30 -23.31 -22.73
C PRO A 103 20.39 -22.08 -22.83
N VAL A 104 19.57 -21.86 -21.81
CA VAL A 104 18.87 -20.59 -21.61
C VAL A 104 19.96 -19.59 -21.26
N LYS A 105 20.18 -18.61 -22.14
CA LYS A 105 21.05 -17.47 -21.84
C LYS A 105 20.60 -16.92 -20.49
N ASP A 106 21.50 -16.91 -19.50
CA ASP A 106 21.27 -16.37 -18.17
C ASP A 106 20.66 -14.98 -18.31
N VAL A 107 19.34 -14.88 -18.10
CA VAL A 107 18.65 -13.61 -18.01
C VAL A 107 19.15 -13.02 -16.71
N GLU A 108 20.03 -12.03 -16.82
CA GLU A 108 20.60 -11.30 -15.69
C GLU A 108 19.47 -10.93 -14.73
N VAL A 109 19.46 -11.61 -13.59
CA VAL A 109 18.45 -11.40 -12.55
C VAL A 109 18.70 -10.00 -12.04
N LYS A 110 17.82 -9.07 -12.38
CA LYS A 110 17.88 -7.71 -11.83
C LYS A 110 17.68 -7.81 -10.33
N HIS A 111 18.78 -7.71 -9.60
CA HIS A 111 18.82 -7.63 -8.13
C HIS A 111 18.21 -6.34 -7.58
N GLN A 112 17.78 -5.43 -8.46
CA GLN A 112 17.10 -4.19 -8.12
C GLN A 112 15.70 -4.17 -8.69
N ALA A 113 14.73 -3.77 -7.88
CA ALA A 113 13.34 -3.66 -8.27
C ALA A 113 12.72 -2.32 -7.84
N SER A 114 11.76 -1.85 -8.62
CA SER A 114 10.95 -0.68 -8.31
C SER A 114 9.53 -1.13 -7.92
N PRO A 115 8.99 -0.71 -6.76
CA PRO A 115 7.61 -0.96 -6.40
C PRO A 115 6.60 -0.48 -7.44
N THR A 116 6.87 0.63 -8.12
CA THR A 116 6.02 1.13 -9.21
C THR A 116 5.95 0.13 -10.37
N ASP A 117 7.10 -0.44 -10.77
CA ASP A 117 7.17 -1.34 -11.93
C ASP A 117 6.61 -2.74 -11.62
N SER A 118 6.77 -3.18 -10.38
CA SER A 118 6.31 -4.48 -9.91
C SER A 118 4.82 -4.50 -9.52
N PHE A 119 4.23 -3.34 -9.23
CA PHE A 119 2.84 -3.24 -8.77
C PHE A 119 1.81 -3.85 -9.73
N PRO A 120 1.84 -3.60 -11.07
CA PRO A 120 0.89 -4.21 -11.99
C PRO A 120 0.88 -5.74 -11.93
N ARG A 121 2.06 -6.37 -11.76
CA ARG A 121 2.18 -7.83 -11.63
C ARG A 121 1.60 -8.33 -10.32
N ALA A 122 1.86 -7.64 -9.21
CA ALA A 122 1.29 -7.97 -7.91
C ALA A 122 -0.24 -7.82 -7.91
N LYS A 123 -0.76 -6.74 -8.50
CA LYS A 123 -2.19 -6.49 -8.66
C LYS A 123 -2.86 -7.57 -9.50
N ALA A 124 -2.25 -7.98 -10.62
CA ALA A 124 -2.79 -9.06 -11.44
C ALA A 124 -2.94 -10.37 -10.65
N ARG A 125 -1.95 -10.73 -9.82
CA ARG A 125 -2.05 -11.89 -8.90
C ARG A 125 -3.16 -11.72 -7.87
N ALA A 126 -3.27 -10.54 -7.25
CA ALA A 126 -4.33 -10.26 -6.29
C ALA A 126 -5.73 -10.35 -6.90
N LEU A 127 -5.90 -9.91 -8.16
CA LEU A 127 -7.17 -10.02 -8.88
C LEU A 127 -7.52 -11.48 -9.25
N THR A 128 -6.52 -12.36 -9.40
CA THR A 128 -6.78 -13.80 -9.52
C THR A 128 -7.24 -14.44 -8.21
N TRP A 129 -6.81 -13.87 -7.08
CA TRP A 129 -7.26 -14.30 -5.75
C TRP A 129 -8.67 -13.80 -5.45
N HIS A 130 -8.97 -12.52 -5.71
CA HIS A 130 -10.30 -11.95 -5.55
C HIS A 130 -10.56 -10.83 -6.56
N LYS A 131 -11.72 -10.87 -7.25
CA LYS A 131 -12.08 -9.89 -8.29
C LYS A 131 -12.10 -8.43 -7.80
N ASP A 132 -12.43 -8.24 -6.52
CA ASP A 132 -12.49 -6.93 -5.86
C ASP A 132 -11.26 -6.63 -5.00
N ALA A 133 -10.14 -7.34 -5.20
CA ALA A 133 -8.93 -7.12 -4.40
C ALA A 133 -8.46 -5.67 -4.50
N ALA A 134 -8.30 -5.02 -3.35
CA ALA A 134 -7.87 -3.64 -3.22
C ALA A 134 -6.55 -3.54 -2.45
N LEU A 135 -5.68 -2.60 -2.85
CA LEU A 135 -4.39 -2.37 -2.20
C LEU A 135 -4.59 -1.83 -0.78
N LEU A 136 -3.94 -2.47 0.19
CA LEU A 136 -3.91 -2.08 1.60
C LEU A 136 -2.58 -1.41 1.98
N SER A 137 -1.47 -1.98 1.53
CA SER A 137 -0.15 -1.41 1.77
C SER A 137 0.90 -1.87 0.77
N ILE A 138 1.96 -1.08 0.67
CA ILE A 138 3.23 -1.43 0.01
C ILE A 138 4.32 -1.26 1.04
N HIS A 139 5.21 -2.24 1.19
CA HIS A 139 6.39 -2.15 2.05
C HIS A 139 7.62 -2.53 1.23
N ALA A 140 8.70 -1.79 1.36
CA ALA A 140 9.91 -1.97 0.57
C ALA A 140 11.15 -1.65 1.42
N GLN A 141 12.10 -2.59 1.47
CA GLN A 141 13.38 -2.41 2.15
C GLN A 141 14.45 -3.41 1.68
N PRO A 142 15.75 -3.07 1.75
CA PRO A 142 16.25 -1.71 1.90
C PRO A 142 16.11 -0.95 0.57
N VAL A 143 15.75 0.33 0.65
CA VAL A 143 15.68 1.23 -0.51
C VAL A 143 16.96 2.04 -0.59
N LYS A 144 17.64 1.97 -1.74
CA LYS A 144 18.86 2.71 -2.05
C LYS A 144 18.76 3.29 -3.46
N LYS A 145 19.03 4.58 -3.61
CA LYS A 145 18.96 5.30 -4.90
C LYS A 145 17.59 5.13 -5.63
N GLY A 146 16.50 5.02 -4.89
CA GLY A 146 15.16 4.88 -5.44
C GLY A 146 14.79 3.47 -5.92
N PHE A 147 15.62 2.46 -5.63
CA PHE A 147 15.35 1.06 -5.93
C PHE A 147 15.45 0.22 -4.66
N VAL A 148 14.70 -0.88 -4.64
CA VAL A 148 14.82 -1.94 -3.63
C VAL A 148 15.94 -2.86 -4.06
N ASP A 149 16.94 -3.05 -3.20
CA ASP A 149 17.89 -4.13 -3.36
C ASP A 149 17.22 -5.41 -2.86
N LEU A 150 17.01 -6.38 -3.75
CA LEU A 150 16.38 -7.66 -3.41
C LEU A 150 17.40 -8.71 -2.94
N THR A 151 18.69 -8.38 -2.85
CA THR A 151 19.70 -9.30 -2.31
C THR A 151 19.65 -9.38 -0.78
N GLY A 152 20.18 -10.48 -0.23
CA GLY A 152 20.17 -10.71 1.21
C GLY A 152 18.75 -10.74 1.77
N ASP A 153 18.49 -9.89 2.77
CA ASP A 153 17.19 -9.78 3.43
C ASP A 153 16.24 -8.77 2.76
N GLY A 154 16.63 -8.25 1.59
CA GLY A 154 15.87 -7.25 0.86
C GLY A 154 14.58 -7.80 0.24
N PHE A 155 13.50 -7.03 0.37
CA PHE A 155 12.19 -7.40 -0.16
C PHE A 155 11.28 -6.22 -0.46
N MET A 156 10.24 -6.53 -1.22
CA MET A 156 9.06 -5.69 -1.41
C MET A 156 7.79 -6.53 -1.20
N GLU A 157 6.87 -6.02 -0.40
CA GLU A 157 5.62 -6.67 -0.04
C GLU A 157 4.43 -5.79 -0.46
N PHE A 158 3.50 -6.37 -1.21
CA PHE A 158 2.22 -5.76 -1.55
C PHE A 158 1.12 -6.53 -0.83
N VAL A 159 0.29 -5.81 -0.07
CA VAL A 159 -0.79 -6.42 0.70
C VAL A 159 -2.12 -5.97 0.11
N PHE A 160 -2.95 -6.94 -0.24
CA PHE A 160 -4.28 -6.75 -0.78
C PHE A 160 -5.33 -7.31 0.17
N GLY A 161 -6.54 -6.77 0.10
CA GLY A 161 -7.68 -7.29 0.84
C GLY A 161 -8.98 -7.13 0.07
N GLN A 162 -10.01 -7.84 0.52
CA GLN A 162 -11.36 -7.68 0.01
C GLN A 162 -12.05 -6.55 0.80
N PRO A 163 -12.44 -5.43 0.16
CA PRO A 163 -13.24 -4.40 0.83
C PRO A 163 -14.60 -4.97 1.26
N ARG A 164 -15.14 -4.48 2.39
CA ARG A 164 -16.50 -4.83 2.84
C ARG A 164 -17.59 -4.07 2.07
N GLY A 165 -17.24 -2.92 1.51
CA GLY A 165 -18.09 -2.06 0.71
C GLY A 165 -17.40 -1.73 -0.61
N GLY A 166 -17.12 -0.45 -0.83
CA GLY A 166 -16.42 0.03 -2.03
C GLY A 166 -14.90 -0.14 -1.97
N GLN A 167 -14.22 0.12 -3.10
CA GLN A 167 -12.76 0.16 -3.22
C GLN A 167 -12.17 1.53 -2.89
N LEU A 168 -12.89 2.38 -2.17
CA LEU A 168 -12.47 3.74 -1.87
C LEU A 168 -11.38 3.75 -0.77
N PRO A 169 -10.39 4.65 -0.84
CA PRO A 169 -9.42 4.82 0.24
C PRO A 169 -10.10 5.04 1.60
N GLY A 170 -9.66 4.28 2.61
CA GLY A 170 -10.20 4.29 3.96
C GLY A 170 -11.32 3.28 4.22
N GLU A 171 -11.79 2.57 3.19
CA GLU A 171 -12.79 1.52 3.38
C GLU A 171 -12.25 0.35 4.19
N ALA A 172 -13.11 -0.23 5.03
CA ALA A 172 -12.73 -1.38 5.85
C ALA A 172 -12.68 -2.65 5.01
N THR A 173 -11.72 -3.53 5.28
CA THR A 173 -11.63 -4.82 4.59
C THR A 173 -12.16 -5.97 5.43
N GLN A 174 -12.39 -7.10 4.77
CA GLN A 174 -12.53 -8.37 5.42
C GLN A 174 -11.22 -8.76 6.12
N ALA A 175 -11.30 -9.80 6.97
CA ALA A 175 -10.15 -10.25 7.76
C ALA A 175 -9.05 -10.91 6.91
N LYS A 176 -9.40 -11.52 5.78
CA LYS A 176 -8.43 -12.16 4.90
C LYS A 176 -7.67 -11.13 4.06
N GLN A 177 -6.37 -11.28 4.01
CA GLN A 177 -5.44 -10.51 3.20
C GLN A 177 -4.64 -11.45 2.30
N PHE A 178 -4.31 -10.95 1.12
CA PHE A 178 -3.43 -11.61 0.16
C PHE A 178 -2.13 -10.82 0.05
N VAL A 179 -1.02 -11.49 0.31
CA VAL A 179 0.31 -10.91 0.35
C VAL A 179 1.06 -11.38 -0.88
N VAL A 180 1.59 -10.44 -1.66
CA VAL A 180 2.54 -10.71 -2.74
C VAL A 180 3.89 -10.15 -2.32
N ARG A 181 4.85 -11.03 -2.05
CA ARG A 181 6.21 -10.68 -1.63
C ARG A 181 7.19 -10.98 -2.76
N MET A 182 8.16 -10.11 -2.96
CA MET A 182 9.27 -10.33 -3.89
C MET A 182 10.59 -10.11 -3.15
N ASP A 183 11.53 -11.04 -3.31
CA ASP A 183 12.86 -11.05 -2.68
C ASP A 183 13.86 -11.80 -3.57
N ALA A 184 15.07 -12.06 -3.05
CA ALA A 184 16.15 -12.77 -3.77
C ALA A 184 15.71 -14.12 -4.37
N SER A 185 14.74 -14.79 -3.76
CA SER A 185 14.29 -16.13 -4.17
C SER A 185 13.11 -16.10 -5.15
N GLY A 186 12.60 -14.91 -5.48
CA GLY A 186 11.56 -14.73 -6.49
C GLY A 186 10.29 -14.07 -5.93
N THR A 187 9.13 -14.43 -6.50
CA THR A 187 7.83 -13.92 -6.07
C THR A 187 7.06 -14.99 -5.31
N HIS A 188 6.65 -14.65 -4.09
CA HIS A 188 5.89 -15.51 -3.19
C HIS A 188 4.51 -14.93 -2.93
N THR A 189 3.54 -15.80 -2.68
CA THR A 189 2.19 -15.40 -2.31
C THR A 189 1.75 -16.11 -1.04
N ASN A 190 1.10 -15.40 -0.14
CA ASN A 190 0.55 -15.97 1.09
C ASN A 190 -0.80 -15.33 1.44
N GLU A 191 -1.67 -16.06 2.11
CA GLU A 191 -2.86 -15.51 2.73
C GLU A 191 -2.64 -15.36 4.24
N ARG A 192 -3.03 -14.20 4.79
CA ARG A 192 -2.99 -13.98 6.24
C ARG A 192 -4.29 -13.38 6.75
N SER A 193 -4.58 -13.60 8.02
CA SER A 193 -5.72 -12.99 8.71
C SER A 193 -5.26 -11.77 9.48
N ALA A 194 -5.86 -10.61 9.21
CA ALA A 194 -5.63 -9.38 9.94
C ALA A 194 -6.92 -8.56 10.04
N VAL A 195 -7.19 -7.99 11.22
CA VAL A 195 -8.38 -7.18 11.48
C VAL A 195 -8.06 -5.69 11.42
N GLY A 196 -9.05 -4.89 11.02
CA GLY A 196 -8.94 -3.43 11.06
C GLY A 196 -8.13 -2.79 9.93
N ALA A 197 -7.69 -3.58 8.93
CA ALA A 197 -7.04 -3.04 7.76
C ALA A 197 -8.01 -2.18 6.92
N ARG A 198 -7.44 -1.20 6.23
CA ARG A 198 -8.18 -0.26 5.39
C ARG A 198 -7.56 -0.18 4.01
N VAL A 199 -8.40 0.04 3.00
CA VAL A 199 -7.96 0.26 1.63
C VAL A 199 -7.11 1.52 1.58
N ALA A 200 -5.88 1.43 1.09
CA ALA A 200 -5.06 2.60 0.79
C ALA A 200 -5.39 3.18 -0.59
N GLY A 201 -5.86 2.34 -1.52
CA GLY A 201 -6.04 2.75 -2.91
C GLY A 201 -4.69 2.95 -3.61
N GLU A 202 -4.72 3.04 -4.93
CA GLU A 202 -3.48 3.10 -5.71
C GLU A 202 -2.78 4.45 -5.52
N PRO A 203 -1.47 4.47 -5.29
CA PRO A 203 -0.74 5.72 -5.09
C PRO A 203 -0.70 6.50 -6.42
N ALA A 204 -1.17 7.75 -6.41
CA ALA A 204 -0.96 8.67 -7.53
C ALA A 204 0.43 9.31 -7.47
N CYS A 205 0.94 9.55 -6.25
CA CYS A 205 2.35 9.81 -5.99
C CYS A 205 3.13 8.50 -6.08
N THR A 206 3.87 8.26 -7.16
CA THR A 206 4.59 6.99 -7.34
C THR A 206 5.67 6.79 -6.29
N PHE A 207 6.14 5.56 -6.11
CA PHE A 207 7.23 5.26 -5.17
C PHE A 207 8.49 6.10 -5.44
N PHE A 208 8.87 6.23 -6.71
CA PHE A 208 10.06 6.98 -7.10
C PHE A 208 9.88 8.49 -6.88
N ASP A 209 8.68 9.03 -7.11
CA ASP A 209 8.38 10.44 -6.83
C ASP A 209 8.42 10.73 -5.32
N ALA A 210 7.82 9.84 -4.52
CA ALA A 210 7.85 9.93 -3.06
C ALA A 210 9.29 9.88 -2.53
N TRP A 211 10.11 8.97 -3.04
CA TRP A 211 11.54 8.88 -2.70
C TRP A 211 12.29 10.15 -3.10
N THR A 212 12.13 10.61 -4.34
CA THR A 212 12.80 11.83 -4.85
C THR A 212 12.43 13.06 -4.02
N LYS A 213 11.15 13.22 -3.67
CA LYS A 213 10.67 14.32 -2.83
C LYS A 213 11.22 14.24 -1.41
N ALA A 214 11.33 13.05 -0.83
CA ALA A 214 11.93 12.88 0.50
C ALA A 214 13.42 13.24 0.52
N ILE A 215 14.19 12.84 -0.49
CA ILE A 215 15.59 13.25 -0.63
C ILE A 215 15.68 14.78 -0.79
N ALA A 216 14.82 15.37 -1.62
CA ALA A 216 14.76 16.82 -1.82
C ALA A 216 14.39 17.59 -0.53
N SER A 217 13.66 16.97 0.39
CA SER A 217 13.33 17.55 1.71
C SER A 217 14.41 17.36 2.77
N GLY A 218 15.57 16.76 2.42
CA GLY A 218 16.72 16.62 3.30
C GLY A 218 16.92 15.22 3.89
N VAL A 219 16.20 14.19 3.44
CA VAL A 219 16.55 12.80 3.79
C VAL A 219 17.91 12.47 3.16
N ASP A 220 18.81 11.92 3.97
CA ASP A 220 20.15 11.54 3.53
C ASP A 220 20.10 10.41 2.49
N LYS A 221 20.46 10.73 1.24
CA LYS A 221 20.50 9.79 0.11
C LYS A 221 21.49 8.64 0.27
N ALA A 222 22.46 8.75 1.20
CA ALA A 222 23.42 7.69 1.47
C ALA A 222 22.85 6.60 2.39
N ARG A 223 21.79 6.88 3.14
CA ARG A 223 21.17 5.91 4.05
C ARG A 223 20.27 4.94 3.30
N LEU A 224 20.23 3.70 3.80
CA LEU A 224 19.20 2.74 3.43
C LEU A 224 17.88 3.17 4.07
N LEU A 225 16.79 3.07 3.33
CA LEU A 225 15.46 3.46 3.81
C LEU A 225 14.53 2.24 3.86
N ASP A 226 13.68 2.20 4.88
CA ASP A 226 12.42 1.45 4.88
C ASP A 226 11.32 2.39 4.37
N VAL A 227 10.56 1.95 3.38
CA VAL A 227 9.49 2.73 2.77
C VAL A 227 8.16 1.98 2.83
N GLU A 228 7.17 2.61 3.47
CA GLU A 228 5.83 2.07 3.63
C GLU A 228 4.78 3.01 3.01
N TYR A 229 3.86 2.44 2.23
CA TYR A 229 2.63 3.10 1.79
C TYR A 229 1.44 2.48 2.50
N THR A 230 0.60 3.29 3.14
CA THR A 230 -0.57 2.80 3.90
C THR A 230 -1.63 3.89 4.07
N TYR A 231 -2.85 3.49 4.43
CA TYR A 231 -3.90 4.44 4.82
C TYR A 231 -3.71 4.92 6.27
N SER A 232 -3.49 6.22 6.44
CA SER A 232 -3.43 6.82 7.78
C SER A 232 -4.82 7.24 8.26
N ALA A 233 -5.37 6.51 9.23
CA ALA A 233 -6.64 6.88 9.88
C ALA A 233 -6.59 8.27 10.53
N ALA A 234 -5.42 8.68 11.05
CA ALA A 234 -5.24 9.98 11.68
C ALA A 234 -5.24 11.14 10.68
N LEU A 235 -4.79 10.91 9.44
CA LEU A 235 -4.78 11.92 8.37
C LEU A 235 -5.95 11.76 7.39
N LYS A 236 -6.73 10.67 7.55
CA LYS A 236 -7.82 10.23 6.67
C LYS A 236 -7.41 10.14 5.19
N ARG A 237 -6.18 9.72 4.93
CA ARG A 237 -5.61 9.63 3.58
C ARG A 237 -4.46 8.63 3.55
N SER A 238 -4.10 8.21 2.34
CA SER A 238 -2.96 7.32 2.12
C SER A 238 -1.68 8.12 2.07
N ILE A 239 -0.62 7.59 2.67
CA ILE A 239 0.66 8.28 2.83
C ILE A 239 1.80 7.34 2.52
N TRP A 240 2.89 7.90 2.02
CA TRP A 240 4.21 7.30 2.06
C TRP A 240 4.92 7.69 3.36
N THR A 241 5.55 6.73 4.01
CA THR A 241 6.43 6.94 5.17
C THR A 241 7.80 6.38 4.84
N LEU A 242 8.82 7.24 4.86
CA LEU A 242 10.22 6.86 4.67
C LEU A 242 10.94 6.96 6.01
N THR A 243 11.53 5.85 6.43
CA THR A 243 12.23 5.70 7.69
C THR A 243 13.69 5.31 7.38
N PRO A 244 14.68 6.15 7.70
CA PRO A 244 16.08 5.74 7.61
C PRO A 244 16.33 4.50 8.45
N GLN A 245 16.99 3.49 7.90
CA GLN A 245 17.47 2.36 8.70
C GLN A 245 18.61 2.86 9.60
N VAL A 246 18.53 2.51 10.88
CA VAL A 246 19.56 2.78 11.88
C VAL A 246 19.87 1.48 12.62
N PRO A 247 21.09 1.33 13.19
CA PRO A 247 21.39 0.22 14.08
C PRO A 247 20.37 0.12 15.22
N GLU A 248 20.12 -1.10 15.71
CA GLU A 248 19.11 -1.38 16.73
C GLU A 248 19.31 -0.57 18.02
N ASP A 249 20.56 -0.29 18.39
CA ASP A 249 20.91 0.50 19.59
C ASP A 249 20.84 2.02 19.39
N ALA A 250 20.52 2.50 18.18
CA ALA A 250 20.46 3.93 17.89
C ALA A 250 19.10 4.54 18.27
N ALA A 251 19.09 5.84 18.52
CA ALA A 251 17.83 6.57 18.72
C ALA A 251 16.89 6.42 17.51
N PRO A 252 15.56 6.36 17.72
CA PRO A 252 14.59 6.21 16.64
C PRO A 252 14.77 7.30 15.58
N PRO A 253 14.89 6.93 14.29
CA PRO A 253 15.16 7.88 13.24
C PRO A 253 13.92 8.73 12.96
N ALA A 254 14.14 9.99 12.60
CA ALA A 254 13.07 10.86 12.13
C ALA A 254 12.44 10.29 10.86
N LYS A 255 11.10 10.22 10.84
CA LYS A 255 10.33 9.71 9.71
C LYS A 255 9.89 10.86 8.81
N THR A 256 10.04 10.68 7.50
CA THR A 256 9.49 11.61 6.51
C THR A 256 8.18 11.06 5.99
N ARG A 257 7.13 11.89 5.94
CA ARG A 257 5.80 11.50 5.46
C ARG A 257 5.42 12.32 4.25
N LEU A 258 4.87 11.68 3.24
CA LEU A 258 4.34 12.31 2.04
C LEU A 258 2.91 11.87 1.80
N ASP A 259 2.11 12.77 1.25
CA ASP A 259 0.79 12.45 0.76
C ASP A 259 0.88 11.48 -0.44
N GLY A 260 0.09 10.42 -0.40
CA GLY A 260 0.03 9.41 -1.44
C GLY A 260 -0.59 9.87 -2.76
N PHE A 261 -1.26 11.03 -2.76
CA PHE A 261 -1.94 11.56 -3.93
C PHE A 261 -1.11 12.63 -4.66
N ASP A 262 -0.62 13.64 -3.95
CA ASP A 262 0.07 14.81 -4.55
C ASP A 262 1.57 14.92 -4.22
N CYS A 263 2.13 13.93 -3.52
CA CYS A 263 3.52 13.92 -3.03
C CYS A 263 3.89 15.09 -2.10
N ALA A 264 2.93 15.79 -1.49
CA ALA A 264 3.23 16.85 -0.55
C ALA A 264 3.87 16.30 0.74
N ILE A 265 4.94 16.95 1.22
CA ILE A 265 5.54 16.64 2.52
C ILE A 265 4.55 17.00 3.63
N ILE A 266 4.29 16.05 4.52
CA ILE A 266 3.39 16.22 5.66
C ILE A 266 4.21 16.56 6.90
N VAL A 267 4.24 17.84 7.24
CA VAL A 267 4.85 18.35 8.48
C VAL A 267 3.82 18.26 9.60
N ARG A 268 4.21 17.71 10.75
CA ARG A 268 3.39 17.65 11.97
C ARG A 268 4.18 18.15 13.16
#